data_AF-A0A2V5JER7-F1
#
_entry.id   AF-A0A2V5JER7-F1
#
_cell.length_a   1.000
_cell.length_b   1.000
_cell.length_c   1.000
_cell.angle_alpha   90.00
_cell.angle_beta   90.00
_cell.angle_gamma   90.00
#
_symmetry.space_group_name_H-M   'P 1'
#
loop_
_entity.id
_entity.type
_entity.pdbx_description
1 polymer ?
#
loop_
_entity_poly.entity_id
_entity_poly.type
_entity_poly.pdbx_seq_one_letter_code
_entity_poly.pdbx_strand_id
1 'polypeptide(L)'
;LYLLWDSGFKVGHATRSIKEAIAQANRDMRTKTAMLESRFLAGDRELAQEFRDQFRSKCVDGREREYVEMRMQDQLARHKKFGDSVYLQEPNLKNGCGGLRDYQNLLWINYFKEGSLSMNQLVGKDWLSESDQRRIERAYDFLLRLRTDLHYATGRATDILHINLQEQIAKRLHYFPRNGQLRSETLMRDYYGHARNILRVTERITEQFVRGYVTSKTRALFSFLPLIGSDKTPIGDSFFVRNKQLYPARRDLFRTEPEQMMRAFQLAQERGVDLSPELADLVSRSLGLVTRTYQYARGPREIFKAILSQKGRVGRILRMMHRVDFLGRYIPEFGQLTCLVQHEFLHRYTADEHTLVCIDKLDALAETNDPKVIAYRKIFEELEDPLVLYLALLLHDSGKAVGARPHSEASALFAQRVATRLQLSS
;
A
#
# COMPACT_ATOMS: atom_id res chain seq x y z
N LEU A 1 -36.70 3.85 18.22
CA LEU A 1 -35.41 4.59 18.17
C LEU A 1 -34.85 4.82 19.56
N TYR A 2 -35.65 5.32 20.51
CA TYR A 2 -35.23 5.50 21.92
C TYR A 2 -34.54 4.26 22.50
N LEU A 3 -35.13 3.07 22.37
CA LEU A 3 -34.51 1.83 22.84
C LEU A 3 -33.10 1.56 22.27
N LEU A 4 -32.80 1.99 21.04
CA LEU A 4 -31.45 1.88 20.46
C LEU A 4 -30.49 2.89 21.09
N TRP A 5 -30.93 4.14 21.28
CA TRP A 5 -30.12 5.17 21.95
C TRP A 5 -29.89 4.86 23.43
N ASP A 6 -30.92 4.39 24.14
CA ASP A 6 -30.84 3.95 25.53
C ASP A 6 -29.91 2.75 25.70
N SER A 7 -29.82 1.89 24.67
CA SER A 7 -28.86 0.80 24.57
C SER A 7 -27.45 1.25 24.12
N GLY A 8 -27.20 2.55 23.98
CA GLY A 8 -25.90 3.12 23.62
C GLY A 8 -25.55 3.12 22.11
N PHE A 9 -26.46 2.72 21.23
CA PHE A 9 -26.22 2.76 19.79
C PHE A 9 -26.26 4.21 19.27
N LYS A 10 -25.27 4.59 18.46
CA LYS A 10 -25.25 5.87 17.77
C LYS A 10 -25.99 5.77 16.44
N VAL A 11 -27.32 5.80 16.49
CA VAL A 11 -28.18 5.67 15.32
C VAL A 11 -28.57 7.05 14.79
N GLY A 12 -28.24 7.33 13.53
CA GLY A 12 -28.84 8.43 12.77
C GLY A 12 -30.19 7.99 12.21
N HIS A 13 -31.22 8.82 12.36
CA HIS A 13 -32.55 8.55 11.83
C HIS A 13 -32.99 9.66 10.88
N ALA A 14 -33.64 9.29 9.78
CA ALA A 14 -34.31 10.21 8.89
C ALA A 14 -35.46 9.52 8.17
N THR A 15 -36.63 10.16 8.16
CA THR A 15 -37.78 9.77 7.34
C THR A 15 -37.75 10.60 6.06
N ARG A 16 -37.83 9.95 4.90
CA ARG A 16 -37.81 10.62 3.59
C ARG A 16 -38.74 9.89 2.63
N SER A 17 -39.41 10.65 1.78
CA SER A 17 -39.95 10.10 0.53
C SER A 17 -38.81 9.65 -0.39
N ILE A 18 -39.10 8.77 -1.36
CA ILE A 18 -38.11 8.34 -2.36
C ILE A 18 -37.50 9.55 -3.09
N LYS A 19 -38.33 10.54 -3.44
CA LYS A 19 -37.90 11.78 -4.10
C LYS A 19 -36.89 12.57 -3.26
N GLU A 20 -37.15 12.73 -1.97
CA GLU A 20 -36.24 13.43 -1.05
C GLU A 20 -34.95 12.64 -0.81
N ALA A 21 -35.04 11.31 -0.71
CA ALA A 21 -33.86 10.46 -0.54
C ALA A 21 -32.90 10.59 -1.73
N ILE A 22 -33.42 10.54 -2.96
CA ILE A 22 -32.65 10.73 -4.20
C ILE A 22 -32.05 12.14 -4.27
N ALA A 23 -32.83 13.17 -3.96
CA ALA A 23 -32.35 14.54 -3.93
C ALA A 23 -31.19 14.70 -2.93
N GLN A 24 -31.32 14.11 -1.74
CA GLN A 24 -30.27 14.17 -0.72
C GLN A 24 -29.03 13.38 -1.11
N ALA A 25 -29.20 12.19 -1.69
CA ALA A 25 -28.08 11.40 -2.21
C ALA A 25 -27.28 12.18 -3.27
N ASN A 26 -27.95 12.90 -4.16
CA ASN A 26 -27.27 13.69 -5.18
C ASN A 26 -26.65 14.99 -4.65
N ARG A 27 -27.04 15.47 -3.45
CA ARG A 27 -26.47 16.65 -2.79
C ARG A 27 -25.28 16.32 -1.88
N ASP A 28 -25.34 15.22 -1.14
CA ASP A 28 -24.33 14.83 -0.16
C ASP A 28 -23.81 13.41 -0.40
N MET A 29 -22.50 13.32 -0.64
CA MET A 29 -21.83 12.06 -0.95
C MET A 29 -21.85 11.06 0.21
N ARG A 30 -21.75 11.55 1.46
CA ARG A 30 -21.80 10.66 2.63
C ARG A 30 -23.16 9.98 2.70
N THR A 31 -24.23 10.74 2.46
CA THR A 31 -25.58 10.21 2.35
C THR A 31 -25.72 9.27 1.16
N LYS A 32 -25.18 9.61 -0.02
CA LYS A 32 -25.19 8.72 -1.19
C LYS A 32 -24.56 7.37 -0.87
N THR A 33 -23.38 7.38 -0.27
CA THR A 33 -22.64 6.16 0.07
C THR A 33 -23.38 5.36 1.15
N ALA A 34 -23.99 6.01 2.13
CA ALA A 34 -24.82 5.33 3.13
C ALA A 34 -26.07 4.67 2.53
N MET A 35 -26.71 5.30 1.54
CA MET A 35 -27.90 4.76 0.85
C MET A 35 -27.54 3.61 -0.10
N LEU A 36 -26.34 3.64 -0.68
CA LEU A 36 -25.80 2.56 -1.51
C LEU A 36 -25.70 1.24 -0.74
N GLU A 37 -25.37 1.29 0.54
CA GLU A 37 -25.29 0.12 1.44
C GLU A 37 -26.64 -0.25 2.10
N SER A 38 -27.76 0.29 1.59
CA SER A 38 -29.07 0.09 2.20
C SER A 38 -29.52 -1.37 2.22
N ARG A 39 -30.03 -1.80 3.37
CA ARG A 39 -30.58 -3.15 3.58
C ARG A 39 -32.04 -3.02 4.00
N PHE A 40 -32.90 -3.82 3.37
CA PHE A 40 -34.29 -3.94 3.79
C PHE A 40 -34.33 -4.65 5.15
N LEU A 41 -34.96 -4.01 6.14
CA LEU A 41 -35.11 -4.57 7.49
C LEU A 41 -36.54 -5.06 7.72
N ALA A 42 -37.53 -4.22 7.46
CA ALA A 42 -38.95 -4.52 7.63
C ALA A 42 -39.82 -3.52 6.84
N GLY A 43 -41.12 -3.83 6.70
CA GLY A 43 -42.12 -2.99 6.04
C GLY A 43 -42.45 -3.46 4.62
N ASP A 44 -42.79 -2.52 3.76
CA ASP A 44 -43.17 -2.76 2.37
C ASP A 44 -41.95 -3.10 1.49
N ARG A 45 -41.97 -4.29 0.87
CA ARG A 45 -40.89 -4.77 0.00
C ARG A 45 -40.91 -4.12 -1.38
N GLU A 46 -42.08 -3.79 -1.91
CA GLU A 46 -42.23 -3.14 -3.21
C GLU A 46 -41.68 -1.72 -3.14
N LEU A 47 -42.03 -0.97 -2.07
CA LEU A 47 -41.48 0.37 -1.84
C LEU A 47 -39.94 0.34 -1.69
N ALA A 48 -39.41 -0.66 -0.99
CA ALA A 48 -37.97 -0.81 -0.83
C ALA A 48 -37.26 -1.14 -2.17
N GLN A 49 -37.89 -1.94 -3.02
CA GLN A 49 -37.38 -2.25 -4.35
C GLN A 49 -37.46 -1.03 -5.28
N GLU A 50 -38.58 -0.31 -5.27
CA GLU A 50 -38.76 0.95 -6.00
C GLU A 50 -37.69 1.98 -5.63
N PHE A 51 -37.40 2.13 -4.33
CA PHE A 51 -36.33 3.00 -3.87
C PHE A 51 -34.97 2.59 -4.46
N ARG A 52 -34.62 1.30 -4.44
CA ARG A 52 -33.34 0.80 -4.96
C ARG A 52 -33.21 1.05 -6.47
N ASP A 53 -34.26 0.77 -7.22
CA ASP A 53 -34.27 0.95 -8.68
C ASP A 53 -34.15 2.43 -9.04
N GLN A 54 -34.91 3.30 -8.38
CA GLN A 54 -34.80 4.74 -8.59
C GLN A 54 -33.46 5.31 -8.12
N PHE A 55 -32.91 4.82 -7.01
CA PHE A 55 -31.59 5.23 -6.53
C PHE A 55 -30.50 4.87 -7.54
N ARG A 56 -30.52 3.65 -8.08
CA ARG A 56 -29.57 3.23 -9.11
C ARG A 56 -29.67 4.12 -10.36
N SER A 57 -30.87 4.21 -10.94
CA SER A 57 -31.12 5.00 -12.15
C SER A 57 -30.76 6.48 -12.01
N LYS A 58 -31.04 7.11 -10.85
CA LYS A 58 -30.94 8.58 -10.69
C LYS A 58 -29.70 9.06 -9.93
N CYS A 59 -29.00 8.19 -9.20
CA CYS A 59 -27.84 8.57 -8.39
C CYS A 59 -26.53 7.87 -8.78
N VAL A 60 -26.62 6.73 -9.48
CA VAL A 60 -25.48 5.87 -9.81
C VAL A 60 -25.20 5.90 -11.30
N ASP A 61 -26.18 5.50 -12.11
CA ASP A 61 -26.02 5.35 -13.56
C ASP A 61 -25.59 6.68 -14.21
N GLY A 62 -24.51 6.65 -14.98
CA GLY A 62 -23.94 7.82 -15.67
C GLY A 62 -23.14 8.78 -14.77
N ARG A 63 -22.97 8.47 -13.48
CA ARG A 63 -22.17 9.28 -12.53
C ARG A 63 -20.95 8.53 -11.99
N GLU A 64 -20.55 7.44 -12.63
CA GLU A 64 -19.52 6.55 -12.13
C GLU A 64 -18.15 7.24 -12.08
N ARG A 65 -17.83 8.05 -13.11
CA ARG A 65 -16.55 8.78 -13.15
C ARG A 65 -16.45 9.81 -12.03
N GLU A 66 -17.49 10.64 -11.88
CA GLU A 66 -17.59 11.65 -10.82
C GLU A 66 -17.46 11.00 -9.43
N TYR A 67 -18.14 9.88 -9.21
CA TYR A 67 -18.07 9.15 -7.95
C TYR A 67 -16.67 8.61 -7.67
N VAL A 68 -16.03 7.98 -8.64
CA VAL A 68 -14.68 7.41 -8.51
C VAL A 68 -13.65 8.51 -8.22
N GLU A 69 -13.64 9.59 -9.02
CA GLU A 69 -12.73 10.73 -8.83
C GLU A 69 -12.89 11.33 -7.42
N MET A 70 -14.12 11.46 -6.94
CA MET A 70 -14.38 11.94 -5.58
C MET A 70 -13.92 10.96 -4.50
N ARG A 71 -14.15 9.64 -4.65
CA ARG A 71 -13.66 8.63 -3.68
C ARG A 71 -12.14 8.64 -3.57
N MET A 72 -11.46 8.90 -4.68
CA MET A 72 -10.01 9.04 -4.72
C MET A 72 -9.52 10.27 -3.99
N GLN A 73 -10.16 11.42 -4.19
CA GLN A 73 -9.86 12.64 -3.44
C GLN A 73 -10.10 12.46 -1.94
N ASP A 74 -11.21 11.80 -1.54
CA ASP A 74 -11.48 11.44 -0.14
C ASP A 74 -10.38 10.54 0.43
N GLN A 75 -9.93 9.54 -0.34
CA GLN A 75 -8.83 8.67 0.07
C GLN A 75 -7.54 9.43 0.31
N LEU A 76 -7.10 10.26 -0.65
CA LEU A 76 -5.89 11.08 -0.52
C LEU A 76 -5.98 12.04 0.69
N ALA A 77 -7.12 12.70 0.85
CA ALA A 77 -7.34 13.62 1.97
C ALA A 77 -7.31 12.89 3.33
N ARG A 78 -7.90 11.70 3.41
CA ARG A 78 -7.85 10.85 4.62
C ARG A 78 -6.43 10.39 4.91
N HIS A 79 -5.74 9.82 3.92
CA HIS A 79 -4.36 9.34 4.07
C HIS A 79 -3.46 10.45 4.62
N LYS A 80 -3.48 11.63 4.01
CA LYS A 80 -2.76 12.82 4.50
C LYS A 80 -3.14 13.21 5.92
N LYS A 81 -4.43 13.22 6.25
CA LYS A 81 -4.93 13.57 7.59
C LYS A 81 -4.49 12.56 8.66
N PHE A 82 -4.37 11.29 8.31
CA PHE A 82 -4.05 10.18 9.22
C PHE A 82 -2.61 9.68 9.07
N GLY A 83 -1.69 10.53 8.62
CA GLY A 83 -0.24 10.33 8.69
C GLY A 83 0.43 9.69 7.47
N ASP A 84 -0.32 9.46 6.40
CA ASP A 84 0.16 9.09 5.05
C ASP A 84 1.10 7.88 4.99
N SER A 85 0.94 6.95 5.92
CA SER A 85 1.76 5.75 5.99
C SER A 85 0.99 4.62 6.66
N VAL A 86 1.23 3.38 6.21
CA VAL A 86 0.75 2.18 6.89
C VAL A 86 1.59 1.88 8.14
N TYR A 87 2.80 2.42 8.24
CA TYR A 87 3.81 2.05 9.23
C TYR A 87 3.78 2.91 10.50
N LEU A 88 2.67 3.58 10.78
CA LEU A 88 2.54 4.44 11.95
C LEU A 88 2.41 3.60 13.22
N GLN A 89 3.17 3.96 14.26
CA GLN A 89 3.13 3.29 15.56
C GLN A 89 1.73 3.30 16.20
N GLU A 90 0.96 4.37 16.00
CA GLU A 90 -0.43 4.50 16.47
C GLU A 90 -1.39 4.67 15.28
N PRO A 91 -1.74 3.59 14.57
CA PRO A 91 -2.49 3.69 13.33
C PRO A 91 -3.99 3.97 13.54
N ASN A 92 -4.61 4.62 12.56
CA ASN A 92 -6.06 4.68 12.46
C ASN A 92 -6.60 3.49 11.65
N LEU A 93 -7.21 2.51 12.32
CA LEU A 93 -7.68 1.25 11.73
C LEU A 93 -8.77 1.45 10.66
N LYS A 94 -9.49 2.57 10.71
CA LYS A 94 -10.62 2.85 9.81
C LYS A 94 -10.21 3.71 8.63
N ASN A 95 -9.63 4.88 8.89
CA ASN A 95 -9.42 5.93 7.90
C ASN A 95 -7.95 6.10 7.50
N GLY A 96 -7.01 5.43 8.17
CA GLY A 96 -5.60 5.43 7.80
C GLY A 96 -5.33 4.68 6.50
N CYS A 97 -4.08 4.75 6.02
CA CYS A 97 -3.63 4.00 4.85
C CYS A 97 -3.78 2.50 5.07
N GLY A 98 -4.36 1.79 4.12
CA GLY A 98 -4.63 0.36 4.26
C GLY A 98 -5.72 0.04 5.30
N GLY A 99 -6.49 1.03 5.75
CA GLY A 99 -7.55 0.86 6.74
C GLY A 99 -8.86 0.31 6.15
N LEU A 100 -9.86 0.09 7.01
CA LEU A 100 -11.17 -0.43 6.62
C LEU A 100 -11.84 0.38 5.49
N ARG A 101 -11.64 1.70 5.46
CA ARG A 101 -12.23 2.57 4.45
C ARG A 101 -11.63 2.36 3.06
N ASP A 102 -10.36 1.98 2.98
CA ASP A 102 -9.69 1.71 1.69
C ASP A 102 -10.22 0.42 1.07
N TYR A 103 -10.57 -0.57 1.90
CA TYR A 103 -11.31 -1.76 1.47
C TYR A 103 -12.75 -1.44 1.05
N GLN A 104 -13.49 -0.70 1.87
CA GLN A 104 -14.86 -0.31 1.57
C GLN A 104 -14.96 0.54 0.28
N ASN A 105 -13.96 1.38 0.03
CA ASN A 105 -13.82 2.12 -1.22
C ASN A 105 -13.87 1.21 -2.45
N LEU A 106 -13.20 0.06 -2.40
CA LEU A 106 -13.22 -0.90 -3.49
C LEU A 106 -14.62 -1.47 -3.73
N LEU A 107 -15.34 -1.79 -2.66
CA LEU A 107 -16.71 -2.29 -2.76
C LEU A 107 -17.66 -1.23 -3.33
N TRP A 108 -17.53 0.03 -2.91
CA TRP A 108 -18.38 1.11 -3.40
C TRP A 108 -18.10 1.46 -4.85
N ILE A 109 -16.83 1.50 -5.24
CA ILE A 109 -16.43 1.67 -6.64
C ILE A 109 -16.97 0.50 -7.48
N ASN A 110 -16.88 -0.74 -6.99
CA ASN A 110 -17.44 -1.90 -7.67
C ASN A 110 -18.97 -1.80 -7.80
N TYR A 111 -19.68 -1.33 -6.76
CA TYR A 111 -21.12 -1.15 -6.84
C TYR A 111 -21.51 -0.13 -7.90
N PHE A 112 -20.81 1.00 -7.99
CA PHE A 112 -21.08 2.00 -9.04
C PHE A 112 -20.85 1.46 -10.45
N LYS A 113 -20.06 0.39 -10.60
CA LYS A 113 -19.77 -0.22 -11.90
C LYS A 113 -20.67 -1.39 -12.24
N GLU A 114 -20.95 -2.24 -11.26
CA GLU A 114 -21.54 -3.56 -11.47
C GLU A 114 -22.87 -3.74 -10.72
N GLY A 115 -23.22 -2.80 -9.83
CA GLY A 115 -24.38 -2.90 -8.96
C GLY A 115 -24.23 -3.92 -7.82
N SER A 116 -23.00 -4.31 -7.47
CA SER A 116 -22.74 -5.27 -6.39
C SER A 116 -21.72 -4.78 -5.37
N LEU A 117 -22.02 -5.05 -4.09
CA LEU A 117 -21.12 -4.85 -2.96
C LEU A 117 -20.34 -6.14 -2.65
N SER A 118 -19.78 -6.79 -3.67
CA SER A 118 -19.06 -8.06 -3.52
C SER A 118 -17.72 -8.06 -4.22
N MET A 119 -16.69 -8.53 -3.52
CA MET A 119 -15.37 -8.72 -4.08
C MET A 119 -15.32 -9.81 -5.16
N ASN A 120 -16.25 -10.78 -5.12
CA ASN A 120 -16.31 -11.88 -6.10
C ASN A 120 -16.40 -11.39 -7.54
N GLN A 121 -17.09 -10.28 -7.77
CA GLN A 121 -17.25 -9.72 -9.11
C GLN A 121 -15.96 -9.07 -9.65
N LEU A 122 -15.04 -8.68 -8.76
CA LEU A 122 -13.73 -8.16 -9.13
C LEU A 122 -12.77 -9.27 -9.58
N VAL A 123 -13.04 -10.54 -9.21
CA VAL A 123 -12.14 -11.69 -9.42
C VAL A 123 -12.20 -12.30 -10.83
N GLY A 124 -13.23 -11.99 -11.62
CA GLY A 124 -13.38 -12.51 -12.98
C GLY A 124 -12.91 -11.58 -14.11
N LYS A 125 -12.51 -10.34 -13.78
CA LYS A 125 -12.36 -9.24 -14.77
C LYS A 125 -10.94 -8.68 -14.87
N ASP A 126 -9.91 -9.46 -14.51
CA ASP A 126 -8.48 -9.06 -14.48
C ASP A 126 -8.08 -7.99 -13.43
N TRP A 127 -8.99 -7.55 -12.55
CA TRP A 127 -8.69 -6.55 -11.51
C TRP A 127 -8.02 -7.14 -10.27
N LEU A 128 -8.46 -8.34 -9.91
CA LEU A 128 -8.07 -9.00 -8.70
C LEU A 128 -7.88 -10.48 -9.00
N SER A 129 -6.71 -11.02 -8.67
CA SER A 129 -6.56 -12.48 -8.66
C SER A 129 -7.35 -13.05 -7.48
N GLU A 130 -7.81 -14.30 -7.57
CA GLU A 130 -8.41 -14.99 -6.41
C GLU A 130 -7.48 -14.96 -5.18
N SER A 131 -6.17 -15.03 -5.42
CA SER A 131 -5.18 -14.97 -4.34
C SER A 131 -5.13 -13.61 -3.67
N ASP A 132 -5.35 -12.52 -4.42
CA ASP A 132 -5.44 -11.16 -3.87
C ASP A 132 -6.76 -10.97 -3.13
N GLN A 133 -7.87 -11.54 -3.63
CA GLN A 133 -9.17 -11.56 -2.95
C GLN A 133 -9.05 -12.15 -1.55
N ARG A 134 -8.56 -13.39 -1.48
CA ARG A 134 -8.41 -14.11 -0.20
C ARG A 134 -7.45 -13.37 0.74
N ARG A 135 -6.47 -12.63 0.22
CA ARG A 135 -5.55 -11.82 1.04
C ARG A 135 -6.24 -10.58 1.59
N ILE A 136 -6.98 -9.84 0.78
CA ILE A 136 -7.61 -8.60 1.20
C ILE A 136 -8.82 -8.84 2.10
N GLU A 137 -9.61 -9.90 1.87
CA GLU A 137 -10.71 -10.29 2.74
C GLU A 137 -10.22 -10.69 4.13
N ARG A 138 -9.13 -11.47 4.21
CA ARG A 138 -8.48 -11.79 5.49
C ARG A 138 -7.95 -10.54 6.20
N ALA A 139 -7.41 -9.59 5.45
CA ALA A 139 -6.96 -8.32 6.02
C ALA A 139 -8.11 -7.48 6.56
N TYR A 140 -9.23 -7.43 5.84
CA TYR A 140 -10.43 -6.73 6.29
C TYR A 140 -11.02 -7.36 7.56
N ASP A 141 -11.14 -8.69 7.59
CA ASP A 141 -11.60 -9.44 8.77
C ASP A 141 -10.70 -9.20 9.99
N PHE A 142 -9.37 -9.27 9.79
CA PHE A 142 -8.40 -8.96 10.84
C PHE A 142 -8.59 -7.53 11.40
N LEU A 143 -8.72 -6.52 10.53
CA LEU A 143 -8.92 -5.13 10.98
C LEU A 143 -10.25 -4.95 11.71
N LEU A 144 -11.32 -5.64 11.29
CA LEU A 144 -12.60 -5.62 11.99
C LEU A 144 -12.50 -6.24 13.38
N ARG A 145 -11.81 -7.38 13.51
CA ARG A 145 -11.58 -8.03 14.80
C ARG A 145 -10.75 -7.14 15.71
N LEU A 146 -9.64 -6.60 15.21
CA LEU A 146 -8.77 -5.69 15.94
C LEU A 146 -9.51 -4.43 16.44
N ARG A 147 -10.31 -3.81 15.56
CA ARG A 147 -11.12 -2.63 15.91
C ARG A 147 -12.22 -2.96 16.92
N THR A 148 -12.81 -4.14 16.82
CA THR A 148 -13.82 -4.62 17.77
C THR A 148 -13.21 -4.82 19.16
N ASP A 149 -12.06 -5.46 19.25
CA ASP A 149 -11.35 -5.61 20.53
C ASP A 149 -10.89 -4.28 21.12
N LEU A 150 -10.47 -3.33 20.28
CA LEU A 150 -10.17 -1.96 20.71
C LEU A 150 -11.39 -1.27 21.33
N HIS A 151 -12.58 -1.43 20.74
CA HIS A 151 -13.81 -0.90 21.33
C HIS A 151 -14.16 -1.58 22.66
N TYR A 152 -14.03 -2.91 22.76
CA TYR A 152 -14.28 -3.63 24.01
C TYR A 152 -13.29 -3.24 25.12
N ALA A 153 -12.01 -3.07 24.78
CA ALA A 153 -10.98 -2.69 25.73
C ALA A 153 -11.17 -1.26 26.27
N THR A 154 -11.75 -0.36 25.47
CA THR A 154 -11.88 1.07 25.81
C THR A 154 -13.29 1.48 26.24
N GLY A 155 -14.29 0.61 26.07
CA GLY A 155 -15.69 0.92 26.34
C GLY A 155 -16.29 2.01 25.44
N ARG A 156 -15.60 2.41 24.36
CA ARG A 156 -16.03 3.49 23.47
C ARG A 156 -15.65 3.23 22.02
N ALA A 157 -16.33 3.93 21.10
CA ALA A 157 -15.95 3.96 19.70
C ALA A 157 -14.66 4.76 19.51
N THR A 158 -13.57 4.08 19.14
CA THR A 158 -12.29 4.69 18.79
C THR A 158 -11.65 3.89 17.66
N ASP A 159 -11.05 4.61 16.71
CA ASP A 159 -10.43 4.00 15.54
C ASP A 159 -8.89 4.04 15.60
N ILE A 160 -8.30 4.63 16.64
CA ILE A 160 -6.84 4.77 16.81
C ILE A 160 -6.34 3.71 17.79
N LEU A 161 -5.40 2.88 17.33
CA LEU A 161 -4.73 1.88 18.15
C LEU A 161 -3.52 2.50 18.87
N HIS A 162 -3.78 3.12 20.02
CA HIS A 162 -2.74 3.75 20.83
C HIS A 162 -1.73 2.74 21.40
N ILE A 163 -0.49 3.18 21.57
CA ILE A 163 0.62 2.32 22.01
C ILE A 163 0.34 1.63 23.35
N ASN A 164 -0.27 2.34 24.28
CA ASN A 164 -0.62 1.83 25.61
C ASN A 164 -1.71 0.73 25.57
N LEU A 165 -2.50 0.65 24.50
CA LEU A 165 -3.54 -0.36 24.32
C LEU A 165 -3.05 -1.60 23.56
N GLN A 166 -1.94 -1.49 22.82
CA GLN A 166 -1.47 -2.57 21.93
C GLN A 166 -1.15 -3.86 22.69
N GLU A 167 -0.47 -3.78 23.83
CA GLU A 167 -0.13 -4.98 24.61
C GLU A 167 -1.38 -5.64 25.22
N GLN A 168 -2.33 -4.84 25.71
CA GLN A 168 -3.61 -5.34 26.24
C GLN A 168 -4.42 -6.05 25.14
N ILE A 169 -4.53 -5.43 23.96
CA ILE A 169 -5.27 -5.97 22.82
C ILE A 169 -4.58 -7.23 22.28
N ALA A 170 -3.24 -7.23 22.19
CA ALA A 170 -2.47 -8.39 21.78
C ALA A 170 -2.75 -9.59 22.70
N LYS A 171 -2.80 -9.39 24.02
CA LYS A 171 -3.18 -10.43 24.98
C LYS A 171 -4.59 -10.98 24.74
N ARG A 172 -5.58 -10.10 24.53
CA ARG A 172 -6.98 -10.49 24.24
C ARG A 172 -7.12 -11.28 22.95
N LEU A 173 -6.33 -10.95 21.94
CA LEU A 173 -6.28 -11.62 20.65
C LEU A 173 -5.40 -12.88 20.65
N HIS A 174 -4.88 -13.30 21.81
CA HIS A 174 -4.01 -14.47 21.99
C HIS A 174 -2.69 -14.40 21.20
N TYR A 175 -2.12 -13.20 21.03
CA TYR A 175 -0.75 -13.05 20.55
C TYR A 175 0.25 -13.45 21.62
N PHE A 176 1.31 -14.15 21.23
CA PHE A 176 2.40 -14.59 22.10
C PHE A 176 3.72 -13.92 21.69
N PRO A 177 4.66 -13.74 22.64
CA PRO A 177 6.02 -13.31 22.31
C PRO A 177 6.66 -14.29 21.32
N ARG A 178 7.39 -13.77 20.34
CA ARG A 178 8.05 -14.58 19.31
C ARG A 178 9.42 -14.00 18.98
N ASN A 179 10.46 -14.84 18.95
CA ASN A 179 11.81 -14.42 18.55
C ASN A 179 12.34 -13.18 19.31
N GLY A 180 12.12 -13.11 20.63
CA GLY A 180 12.52 -11.96 21.45
C GLY A 180 11.59 -10.74 21.39
N GLN A 181 10.50 -10.80 20.63
CA GLN A 181 9.55 -9.72 20.46
C GLN A 181 8.40 -9.77 21.47
N LEU A 182 7.87 -8.59 21.82
CA LEU A 182 6.67 -8.44 22.63
C LEU A 182 5.40 -8.95 21.91
N ARG A 183 4.32 -9.14 22.67
CA ARG A 183 3.02 -9.53 22.09
C ARG A 183 2.49 -8.40 21.21
N SER A 184 2.59 -7.16 21.68
CA SER A 184 2.27 -5.96 20.91
C SER A 184 3.02 -5.89 19.58
N GLU A 185 4.31 -6.22 19.57
CA GLU A 185 5.15 -6.22 18.36
C GLU A 185 4.69 -7.24 17.34
N THR A 186 4.32 -8.43 17.81
CA THR A 186 3.83 -9.50 16.95
C THR A 186 2.46 -9.12 16.35
N LEU A 187 1.57 -8.55 17.17
CA LEU A 187 0.28 -8.01 16.71
C LEU A 187 0.47 -6.91 15.65
N MET A 188 1.35 -5.95 15.95
CA MET A 188 1.56 -4.80 15.07
C MET A 188 2.23 -5.21 13.76
N ARG A 189 3.14 -6.20 13.76
CA ARG A 189 3.68 -6.78 12.53
C ARG A 189 2.57 -7.34 11.63
N ASP A 190 1.64 -8.11 12.20
CA ASP A 190 0.51 -8.65 11.44
C ASP A 190 -0.40 -7.52 10.92
N TYR A 191 -0.68 -6.52 11.75
CA TYR A 191 -1.41 -5.32 11.33
C TYR A 191 -0.78 -4.65 10.11
N TYR A 192 0.52 -4.38 10.13
CA TYR A 192 1.20 -3.75 9.01
C TYR A 192 1.19 -4.62 7.75
N GLY A 193 1.31 -5.94 7.90
CA GLY A 193 1.16 -6.88 6.78
C GLY A 193 -0.23 -6.80 6.15
N HIS A 194 -1.29 -6.78 6.96
CA HIS A 194 -2.66 -6.63 6.49
C HIS A 194 -2.94 -5.26 5.87
N ALA A 195 -2.49 -4.17 6.49
CA ALA A 195 -2.66 -2.82 5.97
C ALA A 195 -1.90 -2.62 4.64
N ARG A 196 -0.67 -3.12 4.52
CA ARG A 196 0.10 -3.08 3.26
C ARG A 196 -0.60 -3.83 2.14
N ASN A 197 -1.20 -4.99 2.45
CA ASN A 197 -1.96 -5.77 1.47
C ASN A 197 -3.19 -5.00 0.96
N ILE A 198 -3.96 -4.37 1.86
CA ILE A 198 -5.11 -3.54 1.48
C ILE A 198 -4.64 -2.37 0.62
N LEU A 199 -3.64 -1.62 1.09
CA LEU A 199 -3.14 -0.44 0.38
C LEU A 199 -2.66 -0.80 -1.03
N ARG A 200 -1.86 -1.87 -1.17
CA ARG A 200 -1.34 -2.32 -2.48
C ARG A 200 -2.47 -2.62 -3.47
N VAL A 201 -3.50 -3.35 -3.04
CA VAL A 201 -4.63 -3.70 -3.90
C VAL A 201 -5.47 -2.46 -4.22
N THR A 202 -5.74 -1.62 -3.23
CA THR A 202 -6.55 -0.41 -3.41
C THR A 202 -5.87 0.57 -4.36
N GLU A 203 -4.57 0.82 -4.21
CA GLU A 203 -3.79 1.68 -5.11
C GLU A 203 -3.75 1.10 -6.53
N ARG A 204 -3.50 -0.21 -6.68
CA ARG A 204 -3.47 -0.88 -7.99
C ARG A 204 -4.77 -0.68 -8.76
N ILE A 205 -5.90 -0.95 -8.09
CA ILE A 205 -7.23 -0.80 -8.68
C ILE A 205 -7.52 0.68 -8.98
N THR A 206 -7.20 1.56 -8.05
CA THR A 206 -7.39 3.01 -8.19
C THR A 206 -6.62 3.56 -9.40
N GLU A 207 -5.36 3.15 -9.57
CA GLU A 207 -4.52 3.53 -10.71
C GLU A 207 -5.10 3.02 -12.05
N GLN A 208 -5.63 1.78 -12.06
CA GLN A 208 -6.32 1.23 -13.24
C GLN A 208 -7.57 2.03 -13.61
N PHE A 209 -8.33 2.49 -12.61
CA PHE A 209 -9.53 3.33 -12.80
C PHE A 209 -9.20 4.72 -13.38
N VAL A 210 -8.25 5.46 -12.78
CA VAL A 210 -7.90 6.82 -13.25
C VAL A 210 -7.45 6.82 -14.69
N ARG A 211 -6.64 5.83 -15.05
CA ARG A 211 -5.90 5.83 -16.31
C ARG A 211 -6.67 5.17 -17.44
N GLY A 212 -7.93 4.75 -17.19
CA GLY A 212 -8.73 4.01 -18.15
C GLY A 212 -8.01 2.75 -18.61
N TYR A 213 -7.37 2.02 -17.69
CA TYR A 213 -6.59 0.84 -18.03
C TYR A 213 -7.53 -0.29 -18.43
N VAL A 214 -7.77 -0.33 -19.74
CA VAL A 214 -8.67 -1.26 -20.39
C VAL A 214 -7.85 -2.44 -20.92
N THR A 215 -7.93 -3.60 -20.26
CA THR A 215 -7.61 -4.86 -20.93
C THR A 215 -8.70 -5.14 -21.97
N SER A 216 -8.42 -5.99 -22.97
CA SER A 216 -9.42 -6.38 -23.97
C SER A 216 -10.72 -6.93 -23.36
N LYS A 217 -10.67 -7.42 -22.11
CA LYS A 217 -11.83 -7.90 -21.32
C LYS A 217 -12.51 -6.84 -20.46
N THR A 218 -11.80 -5.80 -19.98
CA THR A 218 -12.43 -4.67 -19.24
C THR A 218 -12.96 -3.55 -20.14
N ARG A 219 -12.86 -3.71 -21.47
CA ARG A 219 -13.26 -2.75 -22.51
C ARG A 219 -14.73 -2.39 -22.52
N ALA A 220 -15.60 -3.32 -22.19
CA ALA A 220 -17.03 -3.05 -22.08
C ALA A 220 -17.39 -2.13 -20.91
N LEU A 221 -16.51 -2.02 -19.90
CA LEU A 221 -16.82 -1.39 -18.61
C LEU A 221 -16.25 0.03 -18.46
N PHE A 222 -15.37 0.45 -19.37
CA PHE A 222 -14.70 1.76 -19.36
C PHE A 222 -14.87 2.55 -20.66
N SER A 223 -15.92 2.24 -21.44
CA SER A 223 -16.22 2.93 -22.70
C SER A 223 -16.39 4.46 -22.56
N PHE A 224 -16.64 4.96 -21.36
CA PHE A 224 -16.82 6.39 -21.05
C PHE A 224 -15.51 7.13 -20.71
N LEU A 225 -14.38 6.45 -20.53
CA LEU A 225 -13.08 7.10 -20.27
C LEU A 225 -12.38 7.42 -21.60
N PRO A 226 -11.89 8.66 -21.81
CA PRO A 226 -11.21 9.03 -23.04
C PRO A 226 -9.95 8.17 -23.23
N LEU A 227 -9.84 7.56 -24.41
CA LEU A 227 -8.64 6.86 -24.86
C LEU A 227 -7.56 7.91 -25.11
N ILE A 228 -6.80 8.28 -24.08
CA ILE A 228 -5.57 9.03 -24.31
C ILE A 228 -4.57 7.99 -24.82
N GLY A 229 -4.53 7.86 -26.15
CA GLY A 229 -3.49 7.11 -26.85
C GLY A 229 -2.17 7.81 -26.58
N SER A 230 -1.48 7.41 -25.52
CA SER A 230 -0.11 7.84 -25.31
C SER A 230 0.83 6.97 -26.11
N ASP A 231 1.83 7.62 -26.70
CA ASP A 231 2.86 6.95 -27.46
C ASP A 231 3.53 5.87 -26.60
N LYS A 232 3.55 4.67 -27.16
CA LYS A 232 4.25 3.53 -26.60
C LYS A 232 5.70 3.64 -27.04
N THR A 233 6.60 3.97 -26.12
CA THR A 233 8.04 4.00 -26.40
C THR A 233 8.65 2.65 -26.00
N PRO A 234 9.01 1.76 -26.94
CA PRO A 234 9.69 0.51 -26.61
C PRO A 234 11.08 0.76 -26.01
N ILE A 235 11.49 -0.10 -25.08
CA ILE A 235 12.82 -0.12 -24.48
C ILE A 235 13.37 -1.53 -24.66
N GLY A 236 14.07 -1.71 -25.78
CA GLY A 236 14.47 -3.04 -26.25
C GLY A 236 13.26 -3.96 -26.43
N ASP A 237 13.48 -5.25 -26.20
CA ASP A 237 12.44 -6.28 -26.36
C ASP A 237 11.69 -6.61 -25.07
N SER A 238 12.17 -6.12 -23.93
CA SER A 238 11.70 -6.52 -22.60
C SER A 238 10.65 -5.57 -22.02
N PHE A 239 10.72 -4.27 -22.34
CA PHE A 239 9.86 -3.26 -21.72
C PHE A 239 9.37 -2.21 -22.71
N PHE A 240 8.37 -1.44 -22.29
CA PHE A 240 7.98 -0.20 -22.94
C PHE A 240 7.49 0.81 -21.91
N VAL A 241 7.61 2.09 -22.23
CA VAL A 241 7.07 3.19 -21.41
C VAL A 241 5.76 3.69 -22.02
N ARG A 242 4.79 3.93 -21.14
CA ARG A 242 3.51 4.55 -21.47
C ARG A 242 3.01 5.34 -20.26
N ASN A 243 2.57 6.59 -20.44
CA ASN A 243 2.02 7.42 -19.34
C ASN A 243 2.94 7.51 -18.10
N LYS A 244 4.25 7.73 -18.30
CA LYS A 244 5.27 7.74 -17.23
C LYS A 244 5.31 6.47 -16.38
N GLN A 245 4.91 5.32 -16.96
CA GLN A 245 4.98 4.02 -16.33
C GLN A 245 5.71 3.02 -17.23
N LEU A 246 6.45 2.11 -16.61
CA LEU A 246 7.15 1.01 -17.25
C LEU A 246 6.26 -0.24 -17.28
N TYR A 247 6.15 -0.86 -18.46
CA TYR A 247 5.35 -2.06 -18.71
C TYR A 247 6.22 -3.21 -19.21
N PRO A 248 5.88 -4.47 -18.85
CA PRO A 248 6.53 -5.62 -19.46
C PRO A 248 6.03 -5.80 -20.89
N ALA A 249 6.93 -6.11 -21.82
CA ALA A 249 6.55 -6.44 -23.19
C ALA A 249 5.82 -7.79 -23.30
N ARG A 250 6.12 -8.74 -22.39
CA ARG A 250 5.56 -10.10 -22.35
C ARG A 250 5.29 -10.58 -20.93
N ARG A 251 4.32 -11.47 -20.75
CA ARG A 251 3.86 -11.96 -19.42
C ARG A 251 4.80 -12.97 -18.77
N ASP A 252 5.63 -13.64 -19.55
CA ASP A 252 6.59 -14.67 -19.15
C ASP A 252 8.02 -14.13 -19.03
N LEU A 253 8.20 -12.80 -19.14
CA LEU A 253 9.51 -12.13 -19.19
C LEU A 253 10.46 -12.61 -18.09
N PHE A 254 10.02 -12.62 -16.83
CA PHE A 254 10.90 -12.98 -15.72
C PHE A 254 11.16 -14.47 -15.62
N ARG A 255 10.29 -15.33 -16.19
CA ARG A 255 10.54 -16.77 -16.20
C ARG A 255 11.68 -17.13 -17.15
N THR A 256 11.76 -16.43 -18.28
CA THR A 256 12.80 -16.63 -19.29
C THR A 256 14.07 -15.83 -18.97
N GLU A 257 13.92 -14.61 -18.46
CA GLU A 257 15.01 -13.71 -18.12
C GLU A 257 14.82 -13.09 -16.72
N PRO A 258 15.17 -13.83 -15.64
CA PRO A 258 14.97 -13.33 -14.27
C PRO A 258 15.70 -12.01 -13.98
N GLU A 259 16.87 -11.77 -14.59
CA GLU A 259 17.67 -10.54 -14.38
C GLU A 259 16.91 -9.26 -14.77
N GLN A 260 15.92 -9.38 -15.67
CA GLN A 260 15.05 -8.27 -16.07
C GLN A 260 14.25 -7.72 -14.89
N MET A 261 14.06 -8.49 -13.82
CA MET A 261 13.43 -7.97 -12.59
C MET A 261 14.23 -6.82 -11.99
N MET A 262 15.56 -6.96 -11.86
CA MET A 262 16.43 -5.89 -11.36
C MET A 262 16.54 -4.75 -12.39
N ARG A 263 16.65 -5.10 -13.69
CA ARG A 263 16.72 -4.11 -14.78
C ARG A 263 15.49 -3.22 -14.86
N ALA A 264 14.30 -3.72 -14.55
CA ALA A 264 13.08 -2.91 -14.51
C ALA A 264 13.21 -1.72 -13.54
N PHE A 265 13.80 -1.93 -12.36
CA PHE A 265 14.01 -0.85 -11.39
C PHE A 265 15.07 0.16 -11.84
N GLN A 266 16.13 -0.33 -12.49
CA GLN A 266 17.14 0.55 -13.09
C GLN A 266 16.55 1.42 -14.21
N LEU A 267 15.76 0.83 -15.11
CA LEU A 267 15.07 1.57 -16.16
C LEU A 267 14.09 2.60 -15.57
N ALA A 268 13.40 2.26 -14.49
CA ALA A 268 12.52 3.19 -13.79
C ALA A 268 13.29 4.38 -13.17
N GLN A 269 14.53 4.16 -12.72
CA GLN A 269 15.43 5.21 -12.24
C GLN A 269 15.94 6.09 -13.40
N GLU A 270 16.47 5.46 -14.45
CA GLU A 270 17.04 6.13 -15.62
C GLU A 270 16.01 7.02 -16.32
N ARG A 271 14.75 6.56 -16.41
CA ARG A 271 13.68 7.24 -17.14
C ARG A 271 12.76 8.09 -16.26
N GLY A 272 12.92 8.04 -14.94
CA GLY A 272 12.04 8.76 -14.01
C GLY A 272 10.57 8.33 -14.11
N VAL A 273 10.31 7.03 -14.31
CA VAL A 273 8.97 6.45 -14.50
C VAL A 273 8.63 5.48 -13.38
N ASP A 274 7.34 5.31 -13.05
CA ASP A 274 6.90 4.33 -12.06
C ASP A 274 6.74 2.94 -12.69
N LEU A 275 6.61 1.89 -11.87
CA LEU A 275 6.14 0.61 -12.39
C LEU A 275 4.65 0.74 -12.73
N SER A 276 4.26 0.12 -13.83
CA SER A 276 2.83 -0.13 -14.05
C SER A 276 2.25 -1.11 -13.04
N PRO A 277 0.93 -1.07 -12.79
CA PRO A 277 0.20 -2.11 -12.06
C PRO A 277 0.54 -3.53 -12.52
N GLU A 278 0.63 -3.75 -13.83
CA GLU A 278 0.94 -5.03 -14.46
C GLU A 278 2.38 -5.46 -14.18
N LEU A 279 3.34 -4.54 -14.28
CA LEU A 279 4.75 -4.85 -14.00
C LEU A 279 4.97 -5.13 -12.51
N ALA A 280 4.39 -4.31 -11.63
CA ALA A 280 4.50 -4.47 -10.18
C ALA A 280 3.94 -5.83 -9.74
N ASP A 281 2.77 -6.20 -10.26
CA ASP A 281 2.15 -7.49 -10.00
C ASP A 281 2.98 -8.67 -10.58
N LEU A 282 3.52 -8.52 -11.80
CA LEU A 282 4.41 -9.52 -12.39
C LEU A 282 5.66 -9.73 -11.54
N VAL A 283 6.27 -8.67 -11.00
CA VAL A 283 7.41 -8.75 -10.08
C VAL A 283 7.00 -9.50 -8.80
N SER A 284 5.90 -9.09 -8.16
CA SER A 284 5.42 -9.72 -6.91
C SER A 284 5.11 -11.22 -7.07
N ARG A 285 4.55 -11.64 -8.21
CA ARG A 285 4.29 -13.07 -8.49
C ARG A 285 5.58 -13.86 -8.81
N SER A 286 6.63 -13.16 -9.22
CA SER A 286 7.90 -13.77 -9.66
C SER A 286 8.98 -13.75 -8.57
N LEU A 287 8.68 -13.30 -7.35
CA LEU A 287 9.64 -13.26 -6.23
C LEU A 287 10.25 -14.61 -5.88
N GLY A 288 9.60 -15.72 -6.24
CA GLY A 288 10.15 -17.07 -6.12
C GLY A 288 11.44 -17.28 -6.92
N LEU A 289 11.64 -16.51 -8.00
CA LEU A 289 12.83 -16.58 -8.85
C LEU A 289 14.05 -15.87 -8.23
N VAL A 290 13.83 -15.00 -7.24
CA VAL A 290 14.89 -14.31 -6.49
C VAL A 290 15.45 -15.27 -5.43
N THR A 291 16.12 -16.31 -5.91
CA THR A 291 16.77 -17.36 -5.09
C THR A 291 18.12 -16.88 -4.58
N ARG A 292 18.80 -17.72 -3.76
CA ARG A 292 20.18 -17.45 -3.37
C ARG A 292 21.10 -17.33 -4.60
N THR A 293 20.89 -18.14 -5.64
CA THR A 293 21.65 -18.03 -6.89
C THR A 293 21.48 -16.65 -7.53
N TYR A 294 20.25 -16.14 -7.58
CA TYR A 294 19.96 -14.79 -8.09
C TYR A 294 20.65 -13.70 -7.27
N GLN A 295 20.63 -13.81 -5.93
CA GLN A 295 21.23 -12.81 -5.03
C GLN A 295 22.75 -12.68 -5.20
N TYR A 296 23.44 -13.72 -5.67
CA TYR A 296 24.89 -13.74 -5.89
C TYR A 296 25.29 -13.56 -7.37
N ALA A 297 24.31 -13.52 -8.28
CA ALA A 297 24.54 -13.36 -9.71
C ALA A 297 25.15 -11.99 -10.04
N ARG A 298 26.03 -11.96 -11.06
CA ARG A 298 26.73 -10.74 -11.50
C ARG A 298 25.79 -9.67 -12.02
N GLY A 299 24.83 -10.02 -12.88
CA GLY A 299 23.91 -9.07 -13.50
C GLY A 299 23.15 -8.22 -12.47
N PRO A 300 22.31 -8.85 -11.60
CA PRO A 300 21.58 -8.13 -10.57
C PRO A 300 22.46 -7.33 -9.61
N ARG A 301 23.66 -7.84 -9.28
CA ARG A 301 24.64 -7.15 -8.42
C ARG A 301 25.10 -5.85 -9.05
N GLU A 302 25.62 -5.87 -10.28
CA GLU A 302 26.12 -4.65 -10.92
C GLU A 302 25.00 -3.63 -11.16
N ILE A 303 23.79 -4.09 -11.48
CA ILE A 303 22.63 -3.21 -11.61
C ILE A 303 22.28 -2.56 -10.26
N PHE A 304 22.24 -3.33 -9.17
CA PHE A 304 21.92 -2.78 -7.86
C PHE A 304 22.97 -1.77 -7.40
N LYS A 305 24.26 -2.07 -7.61
CA LYS A 305 25.35 -1.12 -7.37
C LYS A 305 25.13 0.17 -8.15
N ALA A 306 24.84 0.06 -9.45
CA ALA A 306 24.55 1.22 -10.30
C ALA A 306 23.36 2.05 -9.81
N ILE A 307 22.29 1.40 -9.30
CA ILE A 307 21.14 2.07 -8.71
C ILE A 307 21.56 2.91 -7.49
N LEU A 308 22.33 2.31 -6.57
CA LEU A 308 22.80 2.99 -5.36
C LEU A 308 23.81 4.11 -5.65
N SER A 309 24.49 4.08 -6.80
CA SER A 309 25.45 5.12 -7.18
C SER A 309 24.79 6.42 -7.68
N GLN A 310 23.46 6.47 -7.88
CA GLN A 310 22.76 7.65 -8.41
C GLN A 310 22.30 8.60 -7.30
N LYS A 311 23.18 9.52 -6.87
CA LYS A 311 22.88 10.56 -5.86
C LYS A 311 21.54 11.26 -6.13
N GLY A 312 20.72 11.38 -5.10
CA GLY A 312 19.41 12.05 -5.18
C GLY A 312 18.30 11.24 -5.84
N ARG A 313 18.56 10.00 -6.29
CA ARG A 313 17.60 9.20 -7.06
C ARG A 313 17.47 7.75 -6.55
N VAL A 314 17.87 7.47 -5.31
CA VAL A 314 17.93 6.09 -4.76
C VAL A 314 16.68 5.72 -3.98
N GLY A 315 16.22 6.59 -3.07
CA GLY A 315 15.12 6.35 -2.14
C GLY A 315 13.83 5.97 -2.85
N ARG A 316 13.46 6.69 -3.92
CA ARG A 316 12.29 6.37 -4.75
C ARG A 316 12.35 4.93 -5.29
N ILE A 317 13.51 4.47 -5.73
CA ILE A 317 13.69 3.14 -6.32
C ILE A 317 13.69 2.04 -5.27
N LEU A 318 14.35 2.27 -4.13
CA LEU A 318 14.29 1.32 -3.01
C LEU A 318 12.87 1.18 -2.46
N ARG A 319 12.10 2.28 -2.38
CA ARG A 319 10.67 2.23 -2.04
C ARG A 319 9.85 1.46 -3.05
N MET A 320 10.10 1.66 -4.34
CA MET A 320 9.43 0.88 -5.40
C MET A 320 9.74 -0.63 -5.27
N MET A 321 11.01 -0.99 -5.01
CA MET A 321 11.41 -2.37 -4.76
C MET A 321 10.75 -2.93 -3.50
N HIS A 322 10.68 -2.14 -2.41
CA HIS A 322 10.07 -2.55 -1.15
C HIS A 322 8.56 -2.77 -1.27
N ARG A 323 7.84 -1.89 -2.00
CA ARG A 323 6.38 -1.98 -2.21
C ARG A 323 5.95 -3.30 -2.87
N VAL A 324 6.82 -3.90 -3.68
CA VAL A 324 6.58 -5.19 -4.35
C VAL A 324 7.33 -6.35 -3.70
N ASP A 325 7.84 -6.16 -2.47
CA ASP A 325 8.64 -7.09 -1.65
C ASP A 325 9.97 -7.56 -2.28
N PHE A 326 10.39 -6.95 -3.40
CA PHE A 326 11.63 -7.30 -4.09
C PHE A 326 12.87 -6.93 -3.29
N LEU A 327 12.89 -5.76 -2.65
CA LEU A 327 14.06 -5.28 -1.89
C LEU A 327 14.42 -6.25 -0.77
N GLY A 328 13.45 -6.60 0.07
CA GLY A 328 13.66 -7.53 1.18
C GLY A 328 14.00 -8.95 0.72
N ARG A 329 13.56 -9.35 -0.48
CA ARG A 329 13.93 -10.64 -1.06
C ARG A 329 15.35 -10.64 -1.64
N TYR A 330 15.82 -9.53 -2.18
CA TYR A 330 17.17 -9.38 -2.73
C TYR A 330 18.22 -9.10 -1.65
N ILE A 331 17.88 -8.32 -0.63
CA ILE A 331 18.69 -8.04 0.56
C ILE A 331 17.95 -8.59 1.80
N PRO A 332 18.08 -9.89 2.13
CA PRO A 332 17.38 -10.51 3.26
C PRO A 332 17.64 -9.85 4.61
N GLU A 333 18.80 -9.24 4.79
CA GLU A 333 19.20 -8.51 6.00
C GLU A 333 18.27 -7.30 6.23
N PHE A 334 17.95 -6.55 5.17
CA PHE A 334 16.91 -5.52 5.19
C PHE A 334 15.50 -6.14 5.25
N GLY A 335 15.28 -7.24 4.53
CA GLY A 335 13.97 -7.90 4.47
C GLY A 335 13.41 -8.29 5.84
N GLN A 336 14.27 -8.62 6.81
CA GLN A 336 13.88 -8.93 8.18
C GLN A 336 13.36 -7.70 8.98
N LEU A 337 13.68 -6.48 8.51
CA LEU A 337 13.14 -5.24 9.08
C LEU A 337 11.72 -4.93 8.60
N THR A 338 11.23 -5.65 7.58
CA THR A 338 9.89 -5.42 7.01
C THR A 338 8.82 -5.55 8.10
N CYS A 339 8.06 -4.48 8.34
CA CYS A 339 7.06 -4.42 9.39
C CYS A 339 7.61 -4.74 10.80
N LEU A 340 8.91 -4.55 11.03
CA LEU A 340 9.51 -4.72 12.35
C LEU A 340 9.20 -3.49 13.20
N VAL A 341 8.39 -3.70 14.24
CA VAL A 341 7.99 -2.67 15.19
C VAL A 341 9.17 -2.32 16.09
N GLN A 342 9.35 -1.02 16.36
CA GLN A 342 10.29 -0.53 17.36
C GLN A 342 9.50 0.12 18.51
N HIS A 343 9.42 -0.54 19.68
CA HIS A 343 8.77 0.02 20.88
C HIS A 343 9.71 0.94 21.67
N GLU A 344 10.23 1.99 21.03
CA GLU A 344 10.81 3.12 21.77
C GLU A 344 9.99 4.37 21.47
N PHE A 345 9.85 5.25 22.46
CA PHE A 345 8.96 6.42 22.43
C PHE A 345 9.29 7.42 21.30
N LEU A 346 10.50 7.36 20.75
CA LEU A 346 10.98 8.25 19.69
C LEU A 346 10.66 7.74 18.27
N HIS A 347 10.26 6.47 18.10
CA HIS A 347 10.08 5.88 16.78
C HIS A 347 8.65 6.02 16.28
N ARG A 348 8.48 6.85 15.25
CA ARG A 348 7.20 7.04 14.55
C ARG A 348 6.87 5.91 13.57
N TYR A 349 7.90 5.20 13.07
CA TYR A 349 7.81 4.26 11.95
C TYR A 349 8.35 2.87 12.32
N THR A 350 8.00 1.85 11.53
CA THR A 350 8.69 0.54 11.56
C THR A 350 10.14 0.67 11.09
N ALA A 351 10.98 -0.32 11.40
CA ALA A 351 12.41 -0.29 11.13
C ALA A 351 12.76 -0.15 9.63
N ASP A 352 12.02 -0.85 8.77
CA ASP A 352 12.13 -0.72 7.31
C ASP A 352 11.76 0.69 6.83
N GLU A 353 10.63 1.22 7.28
CA GLU A 353 10.19 2.56 6.87
C GLU A 353 11.12 3.66 7.42
N HIS A 354 11.60 3.53 8.65
CA HIS A 354 12.61 4.42 9.22
C HIS A 354 13.85 4.47 8.31
N THR A 355 14.37 3.29 7.93
CA THR A 355 15.52 3.17 7.04
C THR A 355 15.28 3.85 5.68
N LEU A 356 14.11 3.63 5.08
CA LEU A 356 13.75 4.26 3.80
C LEU A 356 13.56 5.78 3.92
N VAL A 357 12.99 6.27 5.04
CA VAL A 357 12.90 7.71 5.32
C VAL A 357 14.29 8.34 5.44
N CYS A 358 15.24 7.68 6.11
CA CYS A 358 16.63 8.17 6.17
C CYS A 358 17.25 8.29 4.78
N ILE A 359 17.00 7.33 3.90
CA ILE A 359 17.46 7.37 2.51
C ILE A 359 16.79 8.50 1.72
N ASP A 360 15.48 8.74 1.90
CA ASP A 360 14.80 9.87 1.26
C ASP A 360 15.36 11.21 1.72
N LYS A 361 15.74 11.31 3.00
CA LYS A 361 16.40 12.52 3.53
C LYS A 361 17.77 12.74 2.90
N LEU A 362 18.53 11.67 2.66
CA LEU A 362 19.78 11.76 1.92
C LEU A 362 19.55 12.19 0.48
N ASP A 363 18.56 11.61 -0.21
CA ASP A 363 18.19 12.02 -1.58
C ASP A 363 17.83 13.50 -1.64
N ALA A 364 17.03 13.99 -0.68
CA ALA A 364 16.59 15.38 -0.62
C ALA A 364 17.75 16.38 -0.47
N LEU A 365 18.93 15.96 0.02
CA LEU A 365 20.11 16.83 0.09
C LEU A 365 20.61 17.24 -1.31
N ALA A 366 20.40 16.42 -2.34
CA ALA A 366 20.84 16.73 -3.70
C ALA A 366 20.18 18.00 -4.29
N GLU A 367 18.96 18.32 -3.84
CA GLU A 367 18.17 19.44 -4.36
C GLU A 367 17.87 20.50 -3.28
N THR A 368 18.40 20.34 -2.06
CA THR A 368 18.06 21.24 -0.96
C THR A 368 18.65 22.64 -1.14
N ASN A 369 17.84 23.63 -0.77
CA ASN A 369 18.24 25.04 -0.61
C ASN A 369 18.02 25.53 0.83
N ASP A 370 17.71 24.62 1.78
CA ASP A 370 17.49 24.98 3.18
C ASP A 370 18.84 25.37 3.83
N PRO A 371 18.99 26.62 4.31
CA PRO A 371 20.23 27.09 4.94
C PRO A 371 20.71 26.21 6.10
N LYS A 372 19.80 25.48 6.78
CA LYS A 372 20.16 24.63 7.93
C LYS A 372 20.91 23.36 7.53
N VAL A 373 20.72 22.87 6.31
CA VAL A 373 21.30 21.60 5.84
C VAL A 373 22.12 21.73 4.55
N ILE A 374 22.21 22.94 3.99
CA ILE A 374 22.96 23.21 2.74
C ILE A 374 24.45 22.84 2.83
N ALA A 375 25.04 22.87 4.03
CA ALA A 375 26.42 22.41 4.24
C ALA A 375 26.58 20.91 3.93
N TYR A 376 25.58 20.09 4.27
CA TYR A 376 25.61 18.65 3.98
C TYR A 376 25.46 18.34 2.50
N ARG A 377 24.81 19.22 1.72
CA ARG A 377 24.73 19.08 0.26
C ARG A 377 26.11 19.08 -0.38
N LYS A 378 26.98 20.03 0.00
CA LYS A 378 28.36 20.10 -0.53
C LYS A 378 29.15 18.83 -0.24
N ILE A 379 29.10 18.35 1.00
CA ILE A 379 29.74 17.10 1.42
C ILE A 379 29.19 15.91 0.60
N PHE A 380 27.88 15.87 0.40
CA PHE A 380 27.25 14.81 -0.36
C PHE A 380 27.61 14.86 -1.85
N GLU A 381 27.74 16.05 -2.45
CA GLU A 381 28.18 16.25 -3.82
C GLU A 381 29.65 15.83 -4.02
N GLU A 382 30.52 16.11 -3.05
CA GLU A 382 31.95 15.75 -3.07
C GLU A 382 32.23 14.25 -2.81
N LEU A 383 31.29 13.52 -2.22
CA LEU A 383 31.46 12.09 -1.92
C LEU A 383 31.69 11.25 -3.18
N GLU A 384 32.89 10.70 -3.37
CA GLU A 384 33.24 9.94 -4.58
C GLU A 384 32.40 8.67 -4.75
N ASP A 385 32.19 7.93 -3.66
CA ASP A 385 31.41 6.69 -3.67
C ASP A 385 30.10 6.80 -2.86
N PRO A 386 29.01 7.28 -3.49
CA PRO A 386 27.71 7.35 -2.82
C PRO A 386 27.11 5.97 -2.52
N LEU A 387 27.50 4.92 -3.24
CA LEU A 387 26.95 3.57 -3.05
C LEU A 387 27.17 3.09 -1.63
N VAL A 388 28.38 3.29 -1.09
CA VAL A 388 28.72 2.85 0.27
C VAL A 388 27.85 3.55 1.31
N LEU A 389 27.60 4.85 1.14
CA LEU A 389 26.74 5.61 2.06
C LEU A 389 25.28 5.13 2.01
N TYR A 390 24.72 4.94 0.82
CA TYR A 390 23.36 4.41 0.69
C TYR A 390 23.24 2.99 1.23
N LEU A 391 24.24 2.14 1.00
CA LEU A 391 24.26 0.77 1.52
C LEU A 391 24.40 0.76 3.05
N ALA A 392 25.24 1.64 3.61
CA ALA A 392 25.39 1.80 5.04
C ALA A 392 24.06 2.21 5.68
N LEU A 393 23.37 3.22 5.11
CA LEU A 393 22.03 3.60 5.58
C LEU A 393 21.03 2.45 5.47
N LEU A 394 21.02 1.72 4.34
CA LEU A 394 20.12 0.59 4.14
C LEU A 394 20.29 -0.53 5.19
N LEU A 395 21.49 -0.67 5.76
CA LEU A 395 21.85 -1.76 6.67
C LEU A 395 22.09 -1.31 8.12
N HIS A 396 22.06 -0.01 8.41
CA HIS A 396 22.48 0.54 9.72
C HIS A 396 21.72 -0.09 10.90
N ASP A 397 20.44 -0.38 10.69
CA ASP A 397 19.53 -0.91 11.70
C ASP A 397 19.19 -2.40 11.51
N SER A 398 19.84 -3.09 10.57
CA SER A 398 19.54 -4.49 10.23
C SER A 398 19.69 -5.47 11.41
N GLY A 399 20.58 -5.17 12.36
CA GLY A 399 20.77 -5.94 13.58
C GLY A 399 19.56 -5.94 14.54
N LYS A 400 18.63 -4.98 14.41
CA LYS A 400 17.40 -4.93 15.24
C LYS A 400 16.52 -6.16 15.03
N ALA A 401 16.55 -6.76 13.84
CA ALA A 401 15.76 -7.94 13.51
C ALA A 401 16.10 -9.18 14.36
N VAL A 402 17.33 -9.28 14.85
CA VAL A 402 17.81 -10.45 15.62
C VAL A 402 17.86 -10.19 17.13
N GLY A 403 17.40 -9.02 17.60
CA GLY A 403 17.36 -8.69 19.02
C GLY A 403 18.73 -8.55 19.69
N ALA A 404 19.81 -8.46 18.91
CA ALA A 404 21.17 -8.31 19.43
C ALA A 404 21.35 -6.96 20.16
N ARG A 405 22.10 -6.95 21.26
CA ARG A 405 22.49 -5.73 21.99
C ARG A 405 24.01 -5.72 22.19
N PRO A 406 24.74 -4.70 21.69
CA PRO A 406 24.25 -3.60 20.85
C PRO A 406 23.91 -4.09 19.43
N HIS A 407 22.79 -3.64 18.87
CA HIS A 407 22.34 -4.08 17.53
C HIS A 407 23.28 -3.62 16.42
N SER A 408 24.08 -2.58 16.66
CA SER A 408 25.09 -2.07 15.72
C SER A 408 26.15 -3.11 15.36
N GLU A 409 26.56 -3.97 16.28
CA GLU A 409 27.50 -5.07 16.00
C GLU A 409 26.89 -6.12 15.07
N ALA A 410 25.63 -6.49 15.30
CA ALA A 410 24.90 -7.38 14.41
C ALA A 410 24.68 -6.74 13.02
N SER A 411 24.35 -5.44 12.97
CA SER A 411 24.29 -4.68 11.72
C SER A 411 25.62 -4.70 10.97
N ALA A 412 26.76 -4.58 11.66
CA ALA A 412 28.08 -4.64 11.05
C ALA A 412 28.37 -6.03 10.45
N LEU A 413 28.03 -7.11 11.15
CA LEU A 413 28.16 -8.48 10.62
C LEU A 413 27.28 -8.70 9.38
N PHE A 414 26.06 -8.16 9.38
CA PHE A 414 25.17 -8.18 8.21
C PHE A 414 25.74 -7.35 7.06
N ALA A 415 26.24 -6.15 7.33
CA ALA A 415 26.89 -5.31 6.34
C ALA A 415 28.09 -6.01 5.69
N GLN A 416 28.92 -6.72 6.46
CA GLN A 416 30.04 -7.49 5.93
C GLN A 416 29.59 -8.62 4.98
N ARG A 417 28.51 -9.33 5.33
CA ARG A 417 27.93 -10.37 4.47
C ARG A 417 27.39 -9.78 3.17
N VAL A 418 26.70 -8.63 3.24
CA VAL A 418 26.19 -7.94 2.06
C VAL A 418 27.33 -7.41 1.21
N ALA A 419 28.36 -6.79 1.80
CA ALA A 419 29.54 -6.31 1.08
C ALA A 419 30.26 -7.44 0.34
N THR A 420 30.41 -8.61 0.97
CA THR A 420 30.97 -9.81 0.33
C THR A 420 30.09 -10.27 -0.84
N ARG A 421 28.76 -10.33 -0.66
CA ARG A 421 27.80 -10.71 -1.71
C ARG A 421 27.80 -9.73 -2.89
N LEU A 422 27.99 -8.45 -2.60
CA LEU A 422 28.09 -7.37 -3.58
C LEU A 422 29.50 -7.15 -4.13
N GLN A 423 30.47 -7.98 -3.75
CA GLN A 423 31.87 -7.91 -4.20
C GLN A 423 32.43 -6.49 -4.13
N LEU A 424 32.21 -5.82 -3.00
CA LEU A 424 32.82 -4.51 -2.75
C LEU A 424 34.32 -4.72 -2.51
N SER A 425 35.15 -3.88 -3.14
CA SER A 425 36.58 -3.86 -2.89
C SER A 425 36.83 -3.44 -1.44
N SER A 426 37.75 -4.15 -0.78
CA SER A 426 38.25 -3.83 0.56
C SER A 426 39.07 -2.55 0.60
#